data_AF-A0A6B2LQ54-F1
#
_entry.id   AF-A0A6B2LQ54-F1
#
_cell.length_a   1.000
_cell.length_b   1.000
_cell.length_c   1.000
_cell.angle_alpha   90.00
_cell.angle_beta   90.00
_cell.angle_gamma   90.00
#
_symmetry.space_group_name_H-M   'P 1'
#
loop_
_entity.id
_entity.type
_entity.pdbx_description
1 polymer ?
#
loop_
_entity_poly.entity_id
_entity_poly.type
_entity_poly.pdbx_seq_one_letter_code
_entity_poly.pdbx_strand_id
1 'polypeptide(L)'
;MQAFLRAKEYCLKKAPSLGMDPNYDSLDEDQRLLLQSSYEADKNFSKQGPFGLLEPPSIDAGRIVIELFEDCPKTIENFRCLCTGEKGNSKFKSEKKLHFKGTPFHRHVPGFMIQGGDIIMGNGGG
;
A
#
# COMPACT_ATOMS: atom_id res chain seq x y z
N MET A 1 3.05 11.04 0.92
CA MET A 1 2.67 9.70 0.46
C MET A 1 3.04 9.42 -0.99
N GLN A 2 2.53 10.18 -1.99
CA GLN A 2 2.78 9.87 -3.41
C GLN A 2 4.27 9.90 -3.84
N ALA A 3 5.09 10.81 -3.30
CA ALA A 3 6.52 10.89 -3.63
C ALA A 3 7.30 9.63 -3.20
N PHE A 4 6.99 9.07 -2.03
CA PHE A 4 7.64 7.86 -1.52
C PHE A 4 7.20 6.60 -2.29
N LEU A 5 5.92 6.52 -2.69
CA LEU A 5 5.46 5.45 -3.56
C LEU A 5 6.15 5.46 -4.92
N ARG A 6 6.36 6.65 -5.52
CA ARG A 6 7.15 6.79 -6.75
C ARG A 6 8.59 6.32 -6.57
N ALA A 7 9.22 6.62 -5.43
CA ALA A 7 10.55 6.13 -5.11
C ALA A 7 10.61 4.60 -5.06
N LYS A 8 9.63 3.96 -4.41
CA LYS A 8 9.49 2.49 -4.38
C LYS A 8 9.27 1.90 -5.77
N GLU A 9 8.41 2.49 -6.59
CA GLU A 9 8.16 2.04 -7.96
C GLU A 9 9.40 2.18 -8.85
N TYR A 10 10.12 3.29 -8.72
CA TYR A 10 11.37 3.51 -9.46
C TYR A 10 12.45 2.52 -9.03
N CYS A 11 12.59 2.27 -7.73
CA CYS A 11 13.48 1.25 -7.17
C CYS A 11 13.23 -0.11 -7.82
N LEU A 12 11.98 -0.56 -7.81
CA LEU A 12 11.58 -1.84 -8.39
C LEU A 12 12.00 -1.97 -9.87
N LYS A 13 11.94 -0.88 -10.63
CA LYS A 13 12.22 -0.87 -12.08
C LYS A 13 13.69 -0.64 -12.43
N LYS A 14 14.44 0.12 -11.62
CA LYS A 14 15.77 0.63 -11.99
C LYS A 14 16.90 0.18 -11.07
N ALA A 15 16.61 -0.21 -9.82
CA ALA A 15 17.64 -0.70 -8.91
C ALA A 15 18.43 -1.91 -9.48
N PRO A 16 17.80 -2.91 -10.14
CA PRO A 16 18.54 -4.02 -10.74
C PRO A 16 19.55 -3.59 -11.80
N SER A 17 19.23 -2.55 -12.60
CA SER A 17 20.14 -2.02 -13.62
C SER A 17 21.34 -1.25 -13.04
N LEU A 18 21.25 -0.86 -11.78
CA LEU A 18 22.31 -0.18 -11.03
C LEU A 18 23.06 -1.13 -10.09
N GLY A 19 22.75 -2.45 -10.13
CA GLY A 19 23.35 -3.45 -9.24
C GLY A 19 22.82 -3.41 -7.80
N MET A 20 21.66 -2.80 -7.58
CA MET A 20 21.02 -2.63 -6.28
C MET A 20 19.81 -3.57 -6.12
N ASP A 21 19.43 -3.85 -4.87
CA ASP A 21 18.25 -4.67 -4.55
C ASP A 21 16.95 -3.98 -5.03
N PRO A 22 16.01 -4.68 -5.68
CA PRO A 22 14.74 -4.10 -6.12
C PRO A 22 13.81 -3.72 -4.95
N ASN A 23 14.11 -4.11 -3.72
CA ASN A 23 13.41 -3.70 -2.51
C ASN A 23 14.01 -2.42 -1.93
N TYR A 24 13.27 -1.31 -2.01
CA TYR A 24 13.68 -0.01 -1.45
C TYR A 24 14.01 -0.06 0.04
N ASP A 25 13.30 -0.91 0.79
CA ASP A 25 13.49 -1.02 2.24
C ASP A 25 14.80 -1.75 2.61
N SER A 26 15.39 -2.48 1.67
CA SER A 26 16.70 -3.14 1.81
C SER A 26 17.89 -2.21 1.49
N LEU A 27 17.65 -1.05 0.86
CA LEU A 27 18.72 -0.15 0.44
C LEU A 27 19.28 0.66 1.61
N ASP A 28 20.59 0.80 1.66
CA ASP A 28 21.29 1.72 2.56
C ASP A 28 21.14 3.20 2.10
N GLU A 29 21.67 4.14 2.89
CA GLU A 29 21.53 5.58 2.59
C GLU A 29 22.24 5.99 1.29
N ASP A 30 23.42 5.45 1.01
CA ASP A 30 24.20 5.77 -0.18
C ASP A 30 23.50 5.27 -1.45
N GLN A 31 22.94 4.06 -1.38
CA GLN A 31 22.13 3.47 -2.43
C GLN A 31 20.85 4.28 -2.69
N ARG A 32 20.20 4.79 -1.64
CA ARG A 32 19.00 5.64 -1.79
C ARG A 32 19.34 6.99 -2.43
N LEU A 33 20.47 7.59 -2.09
CA LEU A 33 20.96 8.84 -2.70
C LEU A 33 21.34 8.65 -4.17
N LEU A 34 21.98 7.52 -4.49
CA LEU A 34 22.30 7.16 -5.87
C LEU A 34 21.03 6.95 -6.69
N LEU A 35 20.05 6.24 -6.13
CA LEU A 35 18.76 6.01 -6.77
C LEU A 35 18.00 7.31 -7.01
N GLN A 36 18.03 8.24 -6.05
CA GLN A 36 17.47 9.59 -6.21
C GLN A 36 18.14 10.34 -7.37
N SER A 37 19.47 10.35 -7.41
CA SER A 37 20.24 11.03 -8.46
C SER A 37 19.90 10.46 -9.84
N SER A 38 19.75 9.13 -9.92
CA SER A 38 19.31 8.45 -11.14
C SER A 38 17.88 8.82 -11.54
N TYR A 39 16.96 8.92 -10.57
CA TYR A 39 15.58 9.34 -10.80
C TYR A 39 15.49 10.76 -11.37
N GLU A 40 16.25 11.70 -10.81
CA GLU A 40 16.25 13.10 -11.25
C GLU A 40 16.79 13.24 -12.69
N ALA A 41 17.76 12.41 -13.07
CA ALA A 41 18.27 12.34 -14.43
C ALA A 41 17.28 11.70 -15.43
N ASP A 42 16.41 10.79 -14.99
CA ASP A 42 15.42 10.11 -15.83
C ASP A 42 14.20 11.01 -16.08
N LYS A 43 14.23 11.76 -17.18
CA LYS A 43 13.14 12.67 -17.61
C LYS A 43 11.78 12.00 -17.76
N ASN A 44 11.71 10.67 -17.93
CA ASN A 44 10.43 9.97 -18.02
C ASN A 44 9.78 9.81 -16.65
N PHE A 45 10.60 9.67 -15.61
CA PHE A 45 10.15 9.51 -14.23
C PHE A 45 10.09 10.83 -13.47
N SER A 46 11.09 11.71 -13.61
CA SER A 46 11.15 12.98 -12.87
C SER A 46 10.02 13.95 -13.21
N LYS A 47 9.46 13.85 -14.43
CA LYS A 47 8.24 14.59 -14.82
C LYS A 47 7.00 14.18 -14.04
N GLN A 48 6.99 12.99 -13.43
CA GLN A 48 5.83 12.47 -12.69
C GLN A 48 5.74 13.07 -11.28
N GLY A 49 6.77 13.79 -10.83
CA GLY A 49 6.81 14.54 -9.57
C GLY A 49 8.09 14.28 -8.77
N PRO A 50 8.17 14.78 -7.52
CA PRO A 50 9.36 14.61 -6.70
C PRO A 50 9.59 13.16 -6.22
N PHE A 51 10.85 12.82 -6.01
CA PHE A 51 11.32 11.60 -5.34
C PHE A 51 11.20 11.75 -3.82
N GLY A 52 10.66 10.74 -3.14
CA GLY A 52 10.59 10.72 -1.68
C GLY A 52 11.66 9.82 -1.09
N LEU A 53 12.65 10.40 -0.40
CA LEU A 53 13.67 9.63 0.34
C LEU A 53 13.13 9.02 1.64
N LEU A 54 12.31 9.80 2.34
CA LEU A 54 11.82 9.42 3.65
C LEU A 54 10.43 8.82 3.49
N GLU A 55 10.22 7.71 4.19
CA GLU A 55 8.88 7.22 4.41
C GLU A 55 8.10 8.35 5.11
N PRO A 56 6.95 8.78 4.53
CA PRO A 56 6.14 9.77 5.21
C PRO A 56 5.80 9.22 6.59
N PRO A 57 5.89 10.04 7.65
CA PRO A 57 5.51 9.59 8.97
C PRO A 57 4.09 9.03 8.88
N SER A 58 3.87 7.89 9.54
CA SER A 58 2.52 7.39 9.77
C SER A 58 1.73 8.54 10.36
N ILE A 59 0.77 9.07 9.62
CA ILE A 59 -0.17 10.02 10.18
C ILE A 59 -0.96 9.17 11.17
N ASP A 60 -0.68 9.34 12.46
CA ASP A 60 -1.39 8.66 13.52
C ASP A 60 -2.79 9.31 13.61
N ALA A 61 -3.61 9.02 12.61
CA ALA A 61 -4.94 9.59 12.39
C ALA A 61 -5.97 9.07 13.40
N GLY A 62 -5.52 8.26 14.38
CA GLY A 62 -6.33 7.64 15.40
C GLY A 62 -6.77 6.22 15.06
N ARG A 63 -7.51 5.63 16.00
CA ARG A 63 -8.05 4.27 15.90
C ARG A 63 -9.56 4.32 15.65
N ILE A 64 -10.00 3.63 14.60
CA ILE A 64 -11.42 3.36 14.37
C ILE A 64 -11.77 2.06 15.11
N VAL A 65 -12.79 2.11 15.96
CA VAL A 65 -13.38 0.94 16.63
C VAL A 65 -14.77 0.72 16.04
N ILE A 66 -15.05 -0.50 15.59
CA ILE A 66 -16.30 -0.86 14.92
C ILE A 66 -16.98 -1.94 15.77
N GLU A 67 -18.19 -1.66 16.22
CA GLU A 67 -19.08 -2.65 16.83
C GLU A 67 -19.79 -3.45 15.72
N LEU A 68 -19.92 -4.76 15.90
CA LEU A 68 -20.58 -5.65 14.95
C LEU A 68 -21.91 -6.12 15.55
N PHE A 69 -23.02 -5.74 14.93
CA PHE A 69 -24.37 -6.09 15.39
C PHE A 69 -24.72 -7.55 15.04
N GLU A 70 -25.25 -8.30 16.02
CA GLU A 70 -25.46 -9.76 15.97
C GLU A 70 -26.47 -10.24 14.91
N ASP A 71 -27.23 -9.33 14.31
CA ASP A 71 -28.33 -9.64 13.38
C ASP A 71 -27.87 -10.31 12.06
N CYS A 72 -26.56 -10.29 11.77
CA CYS A 72 -25.99 -10.77 10.51
C CYS A 72 -24.76 -11.69 10.72
N PRO A 73 -24.92 -12.90 11.27
CA PRO A 73 -23.80 -13.73 11.75
C PRO A 73 -22.75 -14.05 10.69
N LYS A 74 -23.16 -14.31 9.43
CA LYS A 74 -22.24 -14.57 8.32
C LYS A 74 -21.40 -13.34 7.96
N THR A 75 -22.00 -12.16 7.97
CA THR A 75 -21.33 -10.90 7.65
C THR A 75 -20.33 -10.52 8.73
N ILE A 76 -20.73 -10.66 9.99
CA ILE A 76 -19.90 -10.42 11.17
C ILE A 76 -18.66 -11.31 11.13
N GLU A 77 -18.86 -12.61 10.94
CA GLU A 77 -17.75 -13.56 10.95
C GLU A 77 -16.80 -13.30 9.77
N ASN A 78 -17.33 -12.96 8.60
CA ASN A 78 -16.50 -12.55 7.45
C ASN A 78 -15.67 -11.29 7.77
N PHE A 79 -16.30 -10.23 8.29
CA PHE A 79 -15.61 -8.99 8.62
C PHE A 79 -14.53 -9.21 9.69
N ARG A 80 -14.87 -9.93 10.76
CA ARG A 80 -13.94 -10.31 11.83
C ARG A 80 -12.73 -11.09 11.29
N CYS A 81 -12.97 -12.10 10.45
CA CYS A 81 -11.91 -12.88 9.84
C CYS A 81 -10.98 -12.04 8.94
N LEU A 82 -11.55 -11.08 8.20
CA LEU A 82 -10.76 -10.15 7.39
C LEU A 82 -10.00 -9.13 8.25
N CYS A 83 -10.43 -8.85 9.48
CA CYS A 83 -9.64 -8.05 10.44
C CYS A 83 -8.47 -8.84 11.04
N THR A 84 -8.61 -10.15 11.28
CA THR A 84 -7.55 -10.98 11.89
C THR A 84 -6.60 -11.60 10.87
N GLY A 85 -7.07 -11.83 9.65
CA GLY A 85 -6.32 -12.56 8.62
C GLY A 85 -6.25 -14.07 8.85
N GLU A 86 -7.01 -14.63 9.80
CA GLU A 86 -6.90 -16.03 10.22
C GLU A 86 -7.26 -17.06 9.13
N LYS A 87 -7.97 -16.62 8.08
CA LYS A 87 -8.36 -17.49 6.96
C LYS A 87 -7.27 -17.63 5.90
N GLY A 88 -6.09 -17.01 6.11
CA GLY A 88 -4.91 -17.21 5.26
C GLY A 88 -5.06 -16.57 3.87
N ASN A 89 -4.70 -17.31 2.82
CA ASN A 89 -4.68 -16.81 1.45
C ASN A 89 -5.99 -17.10 0.71
N SER A 90 -6.30 -16.26 -0.27
CA SER A 90 -7.41 -16.48 -1.17
C SER A 90 -7.21 -17.77 -1.97
N LYS A 91 -8.29 -18.55 -2.12
CA LYS A 91 -8.32 -19.78 -2.92
C LYS A 91 -8.13 -19.51 -4.42
N PHE A 92 -8.50 -18.31 -4.88
CA PHE A 92 -8.49 -17.93 -6.29
C PHE A 92 -7.23 -17.16 -6.70
N LYS A 93 -6.56 -16.50 -5.74
CA LYS A 93 -5.32 -15.75 -5.93
C LYS A 93 -4.41 -16.02 -4.73
N SER A 94 -3.57 -17.04 -4.83
CA SER A 94 -2.73 -17.55 -3.72
C SER A 94 -1.82 -16.50 -3.09
N GLU A 95 -1.44 -15.46 -3.83
CA GLU A 95 -0.60 -14.35 -3.35
C GLU A 95 -1.37 -13.30 -2.53
N LYS A 96 -2.70 -13.35 -2.52
CA LYS A 96 -3.55 -12.37 -1.83
C LYS A 96 -4.05 -12.94 -0.50
N LYS A 97 -3.71 -12.26 0.59
CA LYS A 97 -4.19 -12.59 1.94
C LYS A 97 -5.63 -12.12 2.14
N LEU A 98 -6.43 -12.92 2.81
CA LEU A 98 -7.77 -12.57 3.27
C LEU A 98 -7.67 -11.69 4.52
N HIS A 99 -7.17 -10.46 4.36
CA HIS A 99 -6.85 -9.57 5.47
C HIS A 99 -6.91 -8.09 5.04
N PHE A 100 -7.48 -7.23 5.88
CA PHE A 100 -7.58 -5.79 5.62
C PHE A 100 -6.29 -5.00 5.90
N LYS A 101 -5.28 -5.60 6.54
CA LYS A 101 -4.02 -4.88 6.83
C LYS A 101 -3.34 -4.44 5.53
N GLY A 102 -3.10 -3.14 5.40
CA GLY A 102 -2.51 -2.53 4.20
C GLY A 102 -3.52 -2.27 3.07
N THR A 103 -4.81 -2.57 3.28
CA THR A 103 -5.86 -2.25 2.32
C THR A 103 -6.26 -0.78 2.42
N PRO A 104 -6.26 -0.03 1.29
CA PRO A 104 -6.60 1.40 1.32
C PRO A 104 -8.11 1.65 1.39
N PHE A 105 -8.47 2.82 1.94
CA PHE A 105 -9.74 3.47 1.61
C PHE A 105 -9.63 4.05 0.21
N HIS A 106 -10.22 3.39 -0.78
CA HIS A 106 -10.08 3.76 -2.19
C HIS A 106 -11.13 4.77 -2.65
N ARG A 107 -12.17 5.00 -1.86
CA ARG A 107 -13.22 5.98 -2.20
C ARG A 107 -13.64 6.78 -0.96
N HIS A 108 -13.68 8.10 -1.12
CA HIS A 108 -14.11 9.05 -0.11
C HIS A 108 -15.10 10.02 -0.75
N VAL A 109 -16.29 10.14 -0.16
CA VAL A 109 -17.33 11.09 -0.58
C VAL A 109 -17.63 11.99 0.62
N PRO A 110 -17.14 13.24 0.62
CA PRO A 110 -17.34 14.18 1.72
C PRO A 110 -18.81 14.33 2.09
N GLY A 111 -19.12 14.34 3.39
CA GLY A 111 -20.49 14.47 3.89
C GLY A 111 -21.36 13.20 3.72
N PHE A 112 -20.79 12.10 3.25
CA PHE A 112 -21.52 10.85 3.06
C PHE A 112 -20.80 9.65 3.64
N MET A 113 -19.71 9.19 3.02
CA MET A 113 -19.06 7.94 3.43
C MET A 113 -17.61 7.83 2.96
N ILE A 114 -16.89 6.92 3.63
CA ILE A 114 -15.61 6.37 3.17
C ILE A 114 -15.79 4.88 2.87
N GLN A 115 -15.10 4.38 1.86
CA GLN A 115 -15.19 2.99 1.42
C GLN A 115 -13.79 2.41 1.21
N GLY A 116 -13.59 1.23 1.77
CA GLY A 116 -12.37 0.43 1.67
C GLY A 116 -12.72 -1.05 1.45
N GLY A 117 -11.81 -1.95 1.83
CA GLY A 117 -12.07 -3.39 1.84
C GLY A 117 -11.79 -4.14 0.53
N ASP A 118 -11.35 -3.46 -0.53
CA ASP A 118 -10.83 -4.14 -1.73
C ASP A 118 -9.41 -4.65 -1.46
N ILE A 119 -9.33 -5.91 -0.99
CA ILE A 119 -8.09 -6.60 -0.62
C ILE A 119 -7.29 -7.10 -1.84
N ILE A 120 -7.82 -7.00 -3.06
CA ILE A 120 -7.19 -7.57 -4.26
C ILE A 120 -6.51 -6.49 -5.08
N MET A 121 -7.27 -5.47 -5.49
CA MET A 121 -6.82 -4.38 -6.38
C MET A 121 -6.72 -3.02 -5.69
N GLY A 122 -7.42 -2.83 -4.58
CA GLY A 122 -7.40 -1.59 -3.81
C GLY A 122 -8.02 -0.39 -4.53
N ASN A 123 -8.90 -0.61 -5.52
CA ASN A 123 -9.53 0.45 -6.31
C ASN A 123 -11.06 0.30 -6.44
N GLY A 124 -11.64 -0.72 -5.80
CA GLY A 124 -13.07 -1.02 -5.80
C GLY A 124 -13.51 -2.08 -6.81
N GLY A 125 -12.59 -2.62 -7.62
CA GLY A 125 -12.90 -3.67 -8.60
C GLY A 125 -12.61 -5.09 -8.14
N GLY A 126 -12.08 -5.26 -6.92
CA GLY A 126 -11.45 -6.47 -6.35
C GLY A 126 -12.06 -7.82 -6.69
#